data_AF-A0A510IS49-F1
#
_entry.id   AF-A0A510IS49-F1
#
_cell.length_a   1.000
_cell.length_b   1.000
_cell.length_c   1.000
_cell.angle_alpha   90.00
_cell.angle_beta   90.00
_cell.angle_gamma   90.00
#
_symmetry.space_group_name_H-M   'P 1'
#
loop_
_entity.id
_entity.type
_entity.pdbx_description
1 polymer ?
#
loop_
_entity_poly.entity_id
_entity_poly.type
_entity_poly.pdbx_seq_one_letter_code
_entity_poly.pdbx_strand_id
1 'polypeptide(L)'
;MNSIPTPILESETVLFGQQKVELFELSAYHRCEYLQKTTEDIPLPQDEEVPETELENFGQLWAFRLGEVSKKLLLVAYAIWMKPDCQESLEQIHQGLIRSVTPKLIDVLYVPAAKLSGLYVEASTEGESSEPESEDTEKKG
;
A
#
# COMPACT_ATOMS: atom_id res chain seq x y z
N MET A 1 -27.17 26.01 0.31
CA MET A 1 -25.94 25.30 -0.09
C MET A 1 -26.08 23.88 0.40
N ASN A 2 -26.29 22.92 -0.49
CA ASN A 2 -26.32 21.50 -0.10
C ASN A 2 -24.87 21.08 0.09
N SER A 3 -24.39 21.13 1.34
CA SER A 3 -23.13 20.52 1.73
C SER A 3 -23.28 19.02 1.52
N ILE A 4 -22.66 18.50 0.46
CA ILE A 4 -22.48 17.05 0.30
C ILE A 4 -21.77 16.60 1.58
N PRO A 5 -22.36 15.71 2.39
CA PRO A 5 -21.70 15.23 3.60
C PRO A 5 -20.39 14.59 3.16
N THR A 6 -19.27 15.17 3.60
CA THR A 6 -17.95 14.59 3.41
C THR A 6 -18.01 13.18 4.00
N PRO A 7 -17.68 12.14 3.23
CA PRO A 7 -17.62 10.79 3.79
C PRO A 7 -16.73 10.83 5.03
N ILE A 8 -17.23 10.29 6.14
CA ILE A 8 -16.46 10.18 7.37
C ILE A 8 -15.47 9.03 7.14
N LEU A 9 -14.28 9.39 6.65
CA LEU A 9 -13.17 8.46 6.48
C LEU A 9 -12.58 8.15 7.85
N GLU A 10 -12.21 6.90 8.09
CA GLU A 10 -11.48 6.53 9.29
C GLU A 10 -10.11 7.22 9.32
N SER A 11 -9.58 7.50 10.51
CA SER A 11 -8.24 8.07 10.66
C SER A 11 -7.46 7.40 11.78
N GLU A 12 -6.15 7.35 11.61
CA GLU A 12 -5.20 6.81 12.59
C GLU A 12 -4.03 7.78 12.78
N THR A 13 -3.65 8.04 14.03
CA THR A 13 -2.43 8.82 14.31
C THR A 13 -1.25 7.89 14.54
N VAL A 14 -0.22 8.01 13.71
CA VAL A 14 1.04 7.28 13.80
C VAL A 14 2.14 8.17 14.37
N LEU A 15 2.93 7.62 15.30
CA LEU A 15 4.11 8.30 15.82
C LEU A 15 5.33 7.99 14.94
N PHE A 16 5.90 9.02 14.33
CA PHE A 16 7.09 8.92 13.48
C PHE A 16 8.24 9.74 14.06
N GLY A 17 9.21 9.07 14.69
CA GLY A 17 10.26 9.74 15.45
C GLY A 17 9.67 10.55 16.61
N GLN A 18 9.70 11.88 16.50
CA GLN A 18 9.10 12.80 17.49
C GLN A 18 7.83 13.49 16.97
N GLN A 19 7.38 13.17 15.75
CA GLN A 19 6.24 13.81 15.11
C GLN A 19 5.02 12.88 15.12
N LYS A 20 3.83 13.46 15.27
CA LYS A 20 2.56 12.75 15.10
C LYS A 20 2.06 13.03 13.69
N VAL A 21 1.85 11.97 12.93
CA VAL A 21 1.30 12.02 11.57
C VAL A 21 -0.09 11.41 11.62
N GLU A 22 -1.08 12.14 11.13
CA GLU A 22 -2.45 11.63 11.00
C GLU A 22 -2.64 11.09 9.59
N LEU A 23 -3.05 9.83 9.50
CA LEU A 23 -3.37 9.13 8.26
C LEU A 23 -4.88 8.97 8.16
N PHE A 24 -5.41 9.07 6.94
CA PHE A 24 -6.82 8.88 6.66
C PHE A 24 -7.02 7.68 5.74
N GLU A 25 -8.14 6.98 5.92
CA GLU A 25 -8.63 5.95 5.00
C GLU A 25 -8.77 6.56 3.60
N LEU A 26 -8.33 5.82 2.59
CA LEU A 26 -8.61 6.20 1.21
C LEU A 26 -10.04 5.86 0.80
N SER A 27 -10.75 6.87 0.29
CA SER A 27 -12.02 6.65 -0.41
C SER A 27 -11.84 5.71 -1.61
N ALA A 28 -12.94 5.13 -2.11
CA ALA A 28 -12.90 4.24 -3.27
C ALA A 28 -12.22 4.91 -4.49
N TYR A 29 -12.48 6.20 -4.70
CA TYR A 29 -11.85 6.98 -5.77
C TYR A 29 -10.32 7.04 -5.62
N HIS A 30 -9.82 7.45 -4.44
CA HIS A 30 -8.38 7.58 -4.22
C HIS A 30 -7.66 6.23 -4.20
N ARG A 31 -8.32 5.14 -3.77
CA ARG A 31 -7.77 3.78 -3.91
C ARG A 31 -7.56 3.41 -5.37
N CYS A 32 -8.55 3.66 -6.23
CA CYS A 32 -8.43 3.42 -7.66
C CYS A 32 -7.32 4.29 -8.29
N GLU A 33 -7.26 5.57 -7.92
CA GLU A 33 -6.24 6.50 -8.43
C GLU A 33 -4.83 6.07 -8.00
N TYR A 34 -4.67 5.68 -6.72
CA TYR A 34 -3.42 5.13 -6.20
C TYR A 34 -3.00 3.86 -6.93
N LEU A 35 -3.91 2.89 -7.09
CA LEU A 35 -3.62 1.65 -7.80
C LEU A 35 -3.20 1.95 -9.24
N GLN A 36 -3.96 2.78 -9.96
CA GLN A 36 -3.63 3.19 -11.33
C GLN A 36 -2.22 3.77 -11.42
N LYS A 37 -1.88 4.77 -10.59
CA LYS A 37 -0.55 5.41 -10.59
C LYS A 37 0.58 4.48 -10.18
N THR A 38 0.29 3.50 -9.33
CA THR A 38 1.30 2.55 -8.84
C THR A 38 1.46 1.32 -9.75
N THR A 39 0.54 1.10 -10.70
CA THR A 39 0.62 0.01 -11.66
C THR A 39 0.82 0.46 -13.10
N GLU A 40 0.79 1.76 -13.43
CA GLU A 40 0.88 2.25 -14.82
C GLU A 40 2.14 1.81 -15.56
N ASP A 41 3.26 1.71 -14.85
CA ASP A 41 4.56 1.29 -15.39
C ASP A 41 4.79 -0.23 -15.32
N ILE A 42 3.85 -0.99 -14.77
CA ILE A 42 3.96 -2.45 -14.75
C ILE A 42 3.51 -2.95 -16.13
N PRO A 43 4.41 -3.56 -16.92
CA PRO A 43 4.04 -4.08 -18.23
C PRO A 43 2.91 -5.10 -18.04
N LEU A 44 1.79 -4.88 -18.72
CA LEU A 44 0.72 -5.87 -18.79
C LEU A 44 1.29 -7.10 -19.51
N PRO A 45 1.18 -8.31 -18.93
CA PRO A 45 1.66 -9.51 -19.60
C PRO A 45 0.90 -9.69 -20.90
N GLN A 46 1.59 -9.48 -22.02
CA GLN A 46 1.12 -9.80 -23.35
C GLN A 46 1.67 -11.18 -23.70
N ASP A 47 0.92 -12.22 -23.35
CA ASP A 47 1.08 -13.61 -23.86
C ASP A 47 2.42 -14.35 -23.65
N GLU A 48 3.35 -13.89 -22.80
CA GLU A 48 4.59 -14.63 -22.48
C GLU A 48 4.79 -14.88 -20.97
N GLU A 49 5.37 -16.04 -20.65
CA GLU A 49 5.80 -16.42 -19.30
C GLU A 49 6.53 -15.25 -18.64
N VAL A 50 6.03 -14.82 -17.48
CA VAL A 50 6.68 -13.80 -16.66
C VAL A 50 8.11 -14.28 -16.40
N PRO A 51 9.15 -13.57 -16.87
CA PRO A 51 10.51 -14.04 -16.68
C PRO A 51 10.79 -14.13 -15.19
N GLU A 52 11.21 -15.32 -14.72
CA GLU A 52 11.86 -15.45 -13.42
C GLU A 52 13.10 -14.57 -13.48
N THR A 53 12.98 -13.37 -12.92
CA THR A 53 14.13 -12.48 -12.76
C THR A 53 14.98 -13.12 -11.68
N GLU A 54 16.00 -13.86 -12.10
CA GLU A 54 17.11 -14.29 -11.25
C GLU A 54 17.81 -13.02 -10.72
N LEU A 55 17.29 -12.47 -9.63
CA LEU A 55 17.92 -11.36 -8.92
C LEU A 55 19.04 -11.95 -8.06
N GLU A 56 20.24 -11.99 -8.63
CA GLU A 56 21.41 -12.68 -8.05
C GLU A 56 21.93 -12.08 -6.72
N ASN A 57 21.49 -10.89 -6.30
CA ASN A 57 21.84 -10.37 -4.97
C ASN A 57 20.77 -9.47 -4.34
N PHE A 58 20.81 -9.40 -2.99
CA PHE A 58 19.96 -8.50 -2.21
C PHE A 58 20.08 -7.05 -2.72
N GLY A 59 21.26 -6.57 -3.13
CA GLY A 59 21.45 -5.20 -3.65
C GLY A 59 20.62 -4.86 -4.91
N GLN A 60 20.42 -5.82 -5.81
CA GLN A 60 19.55 -5.69 -6.99
C GLN A 60 18.07 -5.80 -6.62
N LEU A 61 17.75 -6.67 -5.66
CA LEU A 61 16.43 -6.71 -5.01
C LEU A 61 16.10 -5.37 -4.32
N TRP A 62 17.10 -4.68 -3.76
CA TRP A 62 17.00 -3.35 -3.11
C TRP A 62 16.98 -2.19 -4.12
N ALA A 63 17.64 -2.31 -5.27
CA ALA A 63 17.54 -1.34 -6.37
C ALA A 63 16.15 -1.37 -7.04
N PHE A 64 15.52 -2.55 -7.11
CA PHE A 64 14.11 -2.72 -7.52
C PHE A 64 13.11 -2.04 -6.55
N ARG A 65 13.52 -1.83 -5.28
CA ARG A 65 12.67 -1.16 -4.28
C ARG A 65 12.53 0.35 -4.47
N LEU A 66 13.26 1.03 -5.36
CA LEU A 66 13.02 2.47 -5.59
C LEU A 66 11.60 2.73 -6.11
N GLY A 67 11.11 1.89 -7.02
CA GLY A 67 9.72 1.92 -7.47
C GLY A 67 8.75 1.59 -6.33
N GLU A 68 9.06 0.58 -5.52
CA GLU A 68 8.24 0.20 -4.35
C GLU A 68 8.18 1.31 -3.28
N VAL A 69 9.32 1.93 -2.98
CA VAL A 69 9.46 3.07 -2.04
C VAL A 69 8.62 4.25 -2.50
N SER A 70 8.74 4.63 -3.78
CA SER A 70 7.97 5.75 -4.34
C SER A 70 6.46 5.49 -4.25
N LYS A 71 6.02 4.28 -4.60
CA LYS A 71 4.63 3.83 -4.48
C LYS A 71 4.15 3.86 -3.03
N LYS A 72 4.94 3.31 -2.09
CA LYS A 72 4.63 3.34 -0.66
C LYS A 72 4.47 4.77 -0.12
N LEU A 73 5.36 5.68 -0.49
CA LEU A 73 5.29 7.08 -0.07
C LEU A 73 4.12 7.83 -0.74
N LEU A 74 3.77 7.47 -1.98
CA LEU A 74 2.61 8.04 -2.65
C LEU A 74 1.32 7.67 -1.91
N LEU A 75 1.18 6.43 -1.43
CA LEU A 75 0.03 6.03 -0.61
C LEU A 75 -0.09 6.90 0.65
N VAL A 76 1.03 7.11 1.35
CA VAL A 76 1.07 7.93 2.56
C VAL A 76 0.69 9.39 2.23
N ALA A 77 1.15 9.92 1.10
CA ALA A 77 0.77 11.26 0.66
C ALA A 77 -0.74 11.37 0.39
N TYR A 78 -1.34 10.38 -0.27
CA TYR A 78 -2.79 10.32 -0.47
C TYR A 78 -3.55 10.26 0.86
N ALA A 79 -3.06 9.45 1.81
CA ALA A 79 -3.67 9.32 3.12
C ALA A 79 -3.63 10.65 3.88
N ILE A 80 -2.54 11.43 3.80
CA ILE A 80 -2.42 12.72 4.49
C ILE A 80 -3.23 13.83 3.82
N TRP A 81 -3.27 13.85 2.48
CA TRP A 81 -3.89 14.94 1.71
C TRP A 81 -5.39 15.11 2.01
N MET A 82 -6.07 14.05 2.44
CA MET A 82 -7.49 14.06 2.79
C MET A 82 -7.86 14.88 4.02
N LYS A 83 -6.87 15.42 4.74
CA LYS A 83 -7.11 16.35 5.85
C LYS A 83 -7.75 17.65 5.32
N PRO A 84 -8.89 18.12 5.89
CA PRO A 84 -9.56 19.34 5.44
C PRO A 84 -8.70 20.61 5.55
N ASP A 85 -7.72 20.61 6.46
CA ASP A 85 -6.79 21.73 6.65
C ASP A 85 -5.51 21.60 5.81
N CYS A 86 -5.37 20.55 4.98
CA CYS A 86 -4.17 20.36 4.15
C CYS A 86 -4.11 21.45 3.07
N GLN A 87 -3.12 22.35 3.18
CA GLN A 87 -2.88 23.41 2.19
C GLN A 87 -1.87 22.98 1.11
N GLU A 88 -1.15 21.88 1.35
CA GLU A 88 -0.14 21.35 0.42
C GLU A 88 -0.80 20.47 -0.65
N SER A 89 -0.28 20.53 -1.87
CA SER A 89 -0.68 19.59 -2.91
C SER A 89 -0.13 18.19 -2.63
N LEU A 90 -0.78 17.16 -3.16
CA LEU A 90 -0.31 15.78 -3.08
C LEU A 90 1.17 15.64 -3.48
N GLU A 91 1.57 16.30 -4.58
CA GLU A 91 2.96 16.30 -5.06
C GLU A 91 3.91 16.93 -4.04
N GLN A 92 3.52 18.04 -3.40
CA GLN A 92 4.36 18.69 -2.37
C GLN A 92 4.56 17.78 -1.15
N ILE A 93 3.49 17.14 -0.69
CA ILE A 93 3.53 16.20 0.44
C ILE A 93 4.43 15.01 0.08
N HIS A 94 4.24 14.43 -1.12
CA HIS A 94 5.04 13.29 -1.59
C HIS A 94 6.53 13.63 -1.72
N GLN A 95 6.86 14.76 -2.33
CA GLN A 95 8.24 15.25 -2.43
C GLN A 95 8.86 15.54 -1.06
N GLY A 96 8.09 16.05 -0.11
CA GLY A 96 8.51 16.22 1.28
C GLY A 96 8.86 14.89 1.93
N LEU A 97 7.98 13.89 1.80
CA LEU A 97 8.19 12.55 2.34
C LEU A 97 9.44 11.87 1.75
N ILE A 98 9.67 11.94 0.44
CA ILE A 98 10.86 11.34 -0.20
C ILE A 98 12.16 11.92 0.36
N ARG A 99 12.17 13.21 0.73
CA ARG A 99 13.36 13.88 1.27
C ARG A 99 13.58 13.61 2.75
N SER A 100 12.53 13.23 3.48
CA SER A 100 12.54 13.11 4.95
C SER A 100 12.42 11.69 5.48
N VAL A 101 11.96 10.73 4.66
CA VAL A 101 11.77 9.33 5.05
C VAL A 101 12.86 8.47 4.44
N THR A 102 13.70 7.87 5.29
CA THR A 102 14.69 6.90 4.83
C THR A 102 14.02 5.58 4.43
N PRO A 103 14.61 4.77 3.53
CA PRO A 103 14.05 3.47 3.15
C PRO A 103 13.73 2.55 4.33
N LYS A 104 14.50 2.64 5.41
CA LYS A 104 14.32 1.83 6.64
C LYS A 104 13.08 2.23 7.44
N LEU A 105 12.54 3.41 7.22
CA LEU A 105 11.45 3.99 8.00
C LEU A 105 10.11 4.01 7.24
N ILE A 106 10.09 3.57 5.98
CA ILE A 106 8.90 3.62 5.14
C ILE A 106 7.77 2.76 5.71
N ASP A 107 8.06 1.54 6.14
CA ASP A 107 7.02 0.61 6.60
C ASP A 107 6.30 1.13 7.85
N VAL A 108 6.95 1.98 8.66
CA VAL A 108 6.33 2.65 9.83
C VAL A 108 5.15 3.53 9.43
N LEU A 109 5.21 4.16 8.25
CA LEU A 109 4.15 5.03 7.73
C LEU A 109 3.24 4.30 6.74
N TYR A 110 3.85 3.48 5.88
CA TYR A 110 3.14 2.79 4.79
C TYR A 110 2.20 1.71 5.28
N VAL A 111 2.64 0.81 6.18
CA VAL A 111 1.82 -0.32 6.62
C VAL A 111 0.54 0.16 7.31
N PRO A 112 0.59 1.15 8.24
CA PRO A 112 -0.63 1.72 8.79
C PRO A 112 -1.54 2.35 7.73
N ALA A 113 -0.99 3.16 6.81
CA ALA A 113 -1.78 3.78 5.74
C ALA A 113 -2.47 2.73 4.85
N ALA A 114 -1.76 1.65 4.53
CA ALA A 114 -2.26 0.56 3.70
C ALA A 114 -3.29 -0.30 4.43
N LYS A 115 -3.10 -0.59 5.72
CA LYS A 115 -4.09 -1.28 6.56
C LYS A 115 -5.37 -0.48 6.72
N LEU A 116 -5.24 0.80 7.07
CA LEU A 116 -6.37 1.73 7.21
C LEU A 116 -7.20 1.80 5.94
N SER A 117 -6.57 1.67 4.77
CA SER A 117 -7.23 1.71 3.47
C SER A 117 -7.62 0.33 2.91
N GLY A 118 -7.41 -0.76 3.67
CA GLY A 118 -7.69 -2.13 3.23
C GLY A 118 -6.85 -2.63 2.06
N LEU A 119 -5.70 -2.00 1.80
CA LEU A 119 -4.76 -2.36 0.73
C LEU A 119 -3.65 -3.30 1.21
N TYR A 120 -3.59 -3.56 2.52
CA TYR A 120 -2.63 -4.48 3.13
C TYR A 120 -3.37 -5.45 4.05
N VAL A 121 -3.18 -6.74 3.79
CA VAL A 121 -3.67 -7.82 4.64
C VAL A 121 -2.43 -8.48 5.25
N GLU A 122 -2.39 -8.60 6.58
CA GLU A 122 -1.34 -9.36 7.24
C GLU A 122 -1.45 -10.83 6.85
N ALA A 123 -0.34 -11.41 6.37
CA ALA A 123 -0.26 -12.85 6.22
C ALA A 123 -0.50 -13.48 7.60
N SER A 124 -1.55 -14.29 7.72
CA SER A 124 -1.86 -15.02 8.94
C SER A 124 -0.69 -15.96 9.23
N THR A 125 0.20 -15.59 10.17
CA THR A 125 1.18 -16.49 10.75
C THR A 125 0.51 -17.38 11.79
N GLU A 126 -0.45 -18.20 11.34
CA GLU A 126 -0.80 -19.44 12.01
C GLU A 126 -0.22 -20.59 11.18
N GLY A 127 0.68 -21.36 11.79
CA GLY A 127 1.54 -22.31 11.12
C GLY A 127 0.92 -23.65 10.75
N GLU A 128 1.64 -24.31 9.84
CA GLU A 128 1.91 -25.75 9.75
C GLU A 128 0.78 -26.80 9.77
N SER A 129 0.80 -27.62 8.70
CA SER A 129 0.19 -28.95 8.52
C SER A 129 -1.31 -28.91 8.17
N SER A 130 -1.76 -29.26 6.96
CA SER A 130 -1.38 -30.46 6.20
C SER A 130 -1.65 -30.27 4.70
N GLU A 131 -0.70 -30.59 3.83
CA GLU A 131 -1.02 -31.17 2.52
C GLU A 131 -1.47 -32.65 2.72
N PRO A 132 -1.88 -33.39 1.68
CA PRO A 132 -3.16 -33.31 0.98
C PRO A 132 -3.85 -34.69 0.95
N GLU A 133 -5.19 -34.78 0.95
CA GLU A 133 -5.84 -35.97 0.37
C GLU A 133 -7.05 -35.57 -0.46
N SER A 134 -6.91 -35.91 -1.74
CA SER A 134 -7.91 -35.94 -2.80
C SER A 134 -9.04 -36.94 -2.52
N GLU A 135 -10.15 -36.75 -3.26
CA GLU A 135 -11.05 -37.78 -3.79
C GLU A 135 -11.68 -38.81 -2.82
N ASP A 136 -13.01 -38.74 -2.66
CA ASP A 136 -13.97 -39.47 -3.50
C ASP A 136 -15.26 -39.91 -2.75
N THR A 137 -16.37 -39.76 -3.48
CA THR A 137 -17.65 -40.50 -3.51
C THR A 137 -18.50 -40.88 -2.29
N GLU A 138 -19.79 -40.52 -2.43
CA GLU A 138 -21.03 -41.28 -2.14
C GLU A 138 -21.12 -42.18 -0.88
N LYS A 139 -22.09 -41.85 0.00
CA LYS A 139 -22.95 -42.89 0.60
C LYS A 139 -24.35 -42.37 0.93
N LYS A 140 -25.33 -43.02 0.29
CA LYS A 140 -26.77 -42.99 0.58
C LYS A 140 -27.07 -43.21 2.07
N GLY A 141 -28.05 -42.47 2.58
CA GLY A 141 -28.91 -42.83 3.71
C GLY A 141 -30.36 -42.80 3.26
#